data_AF-A6NR91-F1
#
_entry.id   AF-A6NR91-F1
#
_cell.length_a   1.000
_cell.length_b   1.000
_cell.length_c   1.000
_cell.angle_alpha   90.00
_cell.angle_beta   90.00
_cell.angle_gamma   90.00
#
_symmetry.space_group_name_H-M   'P 1'
#
loop_
_entity.id
_entity.type
_entity.pdbx_description
1 polymer ?
#
loop_
_entity_poly.entity_id
_entity_poly.type
_entity_poly.pdbx_seq_one_letter_code
_entity_poly.pdbx_strand_id
1 'polypeptide(L)' 'MVTLIVGCAAAIVVLYLVLAILSVPVMIILSLAPWALAVAGVVLLVKALTEKPMRWENFMPAVVAFLLSGLIRWIF' A
#
# COMPACT_ATOMS: atom_id res chain seq x y z
N MET A 1 -4.27 -4.79 -44.48
CA MET A 1 -3.25 -5.19 -43.50
C MET A 1 -2.80 -4.02 -42.64
N VAL A 2 -2.29 -2.92 -43.23
CA VAL A 2 -1.80 -1.75 -42.47
C VAL A 2 -2.87 -1.08 -41.59
N THR A 3 -4.11 -0.94 -42.07
CA THR A 3 -5.22 -0.32 -41.31
C THR A 3 -5.61 -1.10 -40.05
N LEU A 4 -5.59 -2.44 -40.09
CA LEU A 4 -5.84 -3.27 -38.89
C LEU A 4 -4.71 -3.16 -37.87
N ILE A 5 -3.45 -3.08 -38.32
CA ILE A 5 -2.28 -2.95 -37.44
C ILE A 5 -2.32 -1.60 -36.72
N VAL A 6 -2.62 -0.52 -37.44
CA VAL A 6 -2.77 0.82 -36.86
C VAL A 6 -3.95 0.89 -35.89
N GLY A 7 -5.10 0.29 -36.25
CA GLY A 7 -6.25 0.21 -35.35
C GLY A 7 -5.97 -0.60 -34.08
N CYS A 8 -5.26 -1.72 -34.19
CA CYS A 8 -4.87 -2.56 -33.06
C CYS A 8 -3.87 -1.83 -32.14
N ALA A 9 -2.87 -1.16 -32.70
CA ALA A 9 -1.92 -0.36 -31.94
C ALA A 9 -2.63 0.78 -31.18
N ALA A 10 -3.56 1.49 -31.82
CA ALA A 10 -4.37 2.52 -31.18
C ALA A 10 -5.22 1.96 -30.04
N ALA A 11 -5.86 0.79 -30.23
CA ALA A 11 -6.67 0.14 -29.20
C ALA A 11 -5.82 -0.27 -27.98
N ILE A 12 -4.61 -0.78 -28.19
CA ILE A 12 -3.68 -1.16 -27.10
C ILE A 12 -3.27 0.09 -26.31
N VAL A 13 -2.95 1.19 -26.98
CA VAL A 13 -2.58 2.45 -26.32
C VAL A 13 -3.74 2.99 -25.49
N VAL A 14 -4.95 2.98 -26.04
CA VAL A 14 -6.16 3.41 -25.32
C VAL A 14 -6.43 2.52 -24.12
N LEU A 15 -6.29 1.20 -24.26
CA LEU A 15 -6.45 0.25 -23.16
C LEU A 15 -5.45 0.52 -22.03
N TYR A 16 -4.17 0.72 -22.37
CA TYR A 16 -3.14 1.08 -21.40
C TYR A 16 -3.45 2.39 -20.66
N LEU A 17 -3.92 3.41 -21.39
CA LEU A 17 -4.32 4.69 -20.81
C LEU A 17 -5.47 4.53 -19.81
N VAL A 18 -6.49 3.74 -20.16
CA VAL A 18 -7.62 3.47 -19.26
C VAL A 18 -7.17 2.71 -18.01
N LEU A 19 -6.33 1.68 -18.18
CA LEU A 19 -5.77 0.96 -17.03
C LEU A 19 -4.87 1.85 -16.17
N ALA A 20 -4.08 2.75 -16.77
CA ALA A 20 -3.23 3.68 -16.05
C ALA A 20 -4.07 4.66 -15.22
N ILE A 21 -5.09 5.27 -15.81
CA ILE A 21 -5.98 6.21 -15.11
C ILE A 21 -6.70 5.51 -13.94
N LEU A 22 -7.07 4.25 -14.10
CA LEU A 22 -7.73 3.48 -13.03
C LEU A 22 -6.75 3.02 -11.93
N SER A 23 -5.52 2.67 -12.28
CA SER A 23 -4.52 2.16 -11.32
C SER A 23 -3.85 3.26 -10.50
N VAL A 24 -3.71 4.48 -11.02
CA VAL A 24 -3.15 5.64 -10.30
C VAL A 24 -3.85 5.91 -8.96
N PRO A 25 -5.19 6.04 -8.86
CA PRO A 25 -5.86 6.28 -7.58
C PRO A 25 -5.71 5.09 -6.61
N VAL A 26 -5.71 3.86 -7.13
CA VAL A 26 -5.47 2.65 -6.32
C VAL A 26 -4.06 2.66 -5.73
N MET A 27 -3.06 3.07 -6.52
CA MET A 27 -1.66 3.18 -6.10
C MET A 27 -1.49 4.25 -5.02
N ILE A 28 -2.18 5.40 -5.15
CA ILE A 28 -2.15 6.47 -4.14
C ILE A 28 -2.75 5.97 -2.81
N ILE A 29 -3.90 5.30 -2.85
CA ILE A 29 -4.56 4.76 -1.64
C ILE A 29 -3.67 3.71 -0.96
N LEU A 30 -3.08 2.80 -1.74
CA LEU A 30 -2.16 1.79 -1.22
C LEU A 30 -0.86 2.39 -0.70
N SER A 31 -0.41 3.53 -1.21
CA SER A 31 0.75 4.26 -0.66
C SER A 31 0.44 4.98 0.66
N LEU A 32 -0.82 5.35 0.90
CA LEU A 32 -1.28 5.98 2.14
C LEU A 32 -1.54 4.97 3.27
N ALA A 33 -1.95 3.75 2.91
CA ALA A 33 -2.17 2.64 3.85
C ALA A 33 -0.96 2.37 4.79
N PRO A 34 0.29 2.24 4.32
CA PRO A 34 1.43 1.99 5.20
C PRO A 34 1.69 3.16 6.16
N TRP A 35 1.38 4.41 5.78
CA TRP A 35 1.48 5.54 6.69
C TRP A 35 0.48 5.43 7.85
N ALA A 36 -0.78 5.08 7.56
CA ALA A 36 -1.80 4.84 8.58
C ALA A 36 -1.44 3.65 9.50
N LEU A 37 -0.91 2.55 8.94
CA LEU A 37 -0.42 1.41 9.73
C LEU A 37 0.78 1.78 10.59
N ALA A 38 1.71 2.62 10.11
CA ALA A 38 2.85 3.08 10.89
C ALA A 38 2.41 3.95 12.07
N VAL A 39 1.47 4.88 11.87
CA VAL A 39 0.89 5.70 12.95
C VAL A 39 0.18 4.81 13.98
N ALA A 40 -0.61 3.82 13.53
CA ALA A 40 -1.24 2.86 14.44
C ALA A 40 -0.20 2.05 15.23
N GLY A 41 0.89 1.60 14.58
CA GLY A 41 2.01 0.93 15.24
C GLY A 41 2.67 1.78 16.32
N VAL A 42 2.94 3.07 16.05
CA VAL A 42 3.50 4.01 17.03
C VAL A 42 2.55 4.25 18.19
N VAL A 43 1.26 4.48 17.92
CA VAL A 43 0.25 4.71 18.97
C VAL A 43 0.11 3.48 19.88
N LEU A 44 0.09 2.27 19.30
CA LEU A 44 0.05 1.03 20.06
C LEU A 44 1.33 0.82 20.90
N LEU A 45 2.50 1.22 20.38
CA LEU A 45 3.78 1.13 21.09
C LEU A 45 3.84 2.12 22.27
N VAL A 46 3.37 3.35 22.09
CA VAL A 46 3.21 4.34 23.16
C VAL A 46 2.20 3.86 24.22
N LYS A 47 1.07 3.29 23.78
CA LYS A 47 0.06 2.72 24.67
C LYS A 47 0.60 1.54 25.47
N ALA A 48 1.38 0.65 24.83
CA ALA A 48 1.99 -0.50 25.49
C ALA A 48 3.02 -0.07 26.55
N LEU A 49 3.83 0.95 26.27
CA LEU A 49 4.78 1.53 27.23
C LEU A 49 4.09 2.20 28.43
N THR A 50 2.93 2.82 28.21
CA THR A 50 2.22 3.59 29.24
C THR A 50 1.42 2.71 30.21
N GLU A 51 0.84 1.59 29.75
CA GLU A 51 -0.03 0.77 30.61
C GLU A 51 0.66 -0.37 31.37
N LYS A 52 1.71 -1.01 30.83
CA LYS A 52 2.49 -2.08 31.51
C LYS A 52 3.76 -2.39 30.70
N PRO A 53 4.97 -2.00 31.16
CA PRO A 53 6.20 -2.03 30.36
C PRO A 53 6.75 -3.44 30.00
N MET A 54 6.10 -4.53 30.40
CA MET A 54 6.63 -5.91 30.30
C MET A 54 5.56 -6.97 29.96
N ARG A 55 4.63 -6.71 29.03
CA ARG A 55 3.82 -7.77 28.39
C ARG A 55 4.04 -7.78 26.88
N TRP A 56 4.84 -8.76 26.43
CA TRP A 56 5.18 -9.00 25.02
C TRP A 56 3.96 -9.25 24.12
N GLU A 57 2.82 -9.66 24.66
CA GLU A 57 1.55 -9.82 23.92
C GLU A 57 1.04 -8.51 23.31
N ASN A 58 1.27 -7.36 23.96
CA ASN A 58 0.83 -6.06 23.43
C ASN A 58 1.78 -5.50 22.37
N PHE A 59 3.00 -6.02 22.27
CA PHE A 59 3.98 -5.63 21.26
C PHE A 59 3.78 -6.35 19.93
N MET A 60 3.24 -7.57 19.92
CA MET A 60 2.94 -8.33 18.70
C MET A 60 2.11 -7.54 17.68
N PRO A 61 0.96 -6.92 18.00
CA PRO A 61 0.18 -6.19 17.01
C PRO A 61 0.89 -4.93 16.51
N ALA A 62 1.67 -4.25 17.35
CA ALA A 62 2.43 -3.06 16.95
C ALA A 62 3.58 -3.42 15.99
N VAL A 63 4.34 -4.47 16.30
CA VAL A 63 5.43 -4.99 15.47
C VAL A 63 4.89 -5.54 14.15
N VAL A 64 3.76 -6.26 14.17
CA VAL A 64 3.09 -6.77 12.97
C VAL A 64 2.59 -5.62 12.08
N ALA A 65 1.98 -4.58 12.65
CA ALA A 65 1.57 -3.39 11.89
C ALA A 65 2.76 -2.65 11.26
N PHE A 66 3.89 -2.57 11.98
CA PHE A 66 5.11 -1.95 11.48
C PHE A 66 5.78 -2.79 10.37
N LEU A 67 5.85 -4.11 10.55
CA LEU A 67 6.37 -5.06 9.56
C LEU A 67 5.50 -5.07 8.30
N LEU A 68 4.17 -5.11 8.44
CA LEU A 68 3.24 -5.03 7.30
C LEU A 68 3.36 -3.68 6.57
N SER A 69 3.48 -2.58 7.30
CA SER A 69 3.72 -1.26 6.70
C SER A 69 5.04 -1.24 5.90
N GLY A 70 6.12 -1.79 6.46
CA GLY A 70 7.42 -1.91 5.79
C GLY A 70 7.37 -2.84 4.56
N LEU A 71 6.68 -3.97 4.65
CA LEU A 71 6.53 -4.93 3.54
C LEU A 71 5.70 -4.34 2.39
N ILE A 72 4.61 -3.64 2.71
CA ILE A 72 3.78 -2.97 1.72
C ILE A 72 4.57 -1.86 1.02
N ARG A 73 5.38 -1.10 1.76
CA ARG A 73 6.27 -0.06 1.19
C ARG A 73 7.50 -0.62 0.46
N TRP A 74 7.83 -1.89 0.64
CA TRP A 74 8.89 -2.54 -0.13
C TRP A 74 8.36 -3.11 -1.46
N ILE A 75 7.09 -3.51 -1.50
CA ILE A 75 6.41 -4.03 -2.69
C ILE A 75 5.90 -2.92 -3.63
N PHE A 76 5.51 -1.77 -3.08
CA PHE A 76 5.07 -0.57 -3.83
C PHE A 76 6.13 0.52 -3.85
#